data_AF-A0A969JLU2-F1
#
_entry.id   AF-A0A969JLU2-F1
#
_cell.length_a   1.000
_cell.length_b   1.000
_cell.length_c   1.000
_cell.angle_alpha   90.00
_cell.angle_beta   90.00
_cell.angle_gamma   90.00
#
_symmetry.space_group_name_H-M   'P 1'
#
loop_
_entity.id
_entity.type
_entity.pdbx_description
1 polymer ?
#
loop_
_entity_poly.entity_id
_entity_poly.type
_entity_poly.pdbx_seq_one_letter_code
_entity_poly.pdbx_strand_id
1 'polypeptide(L)'
;QRYADTAGFLSGVPLGRADRDLVARCVARDDVELTGLAGAAFELLASESGFAGLVEASGRTIESFAAQMTSDEGHAALSDSFFLHLISRTVIPDPRAERLLTAFRRAALERWADEFGDVEAKRWLAPLAALALQCFLNEYAFVQEAAEGALLARLAARTGDTKATAETGAALALLGCYWPLRDDELAGRPGADIVARLDDPGFTRLVRRQVSERAEELRIAAALPAITPVADATSRASRRNTRRIRIRGGAHCPA
;
A
#
# COMPACT_ATOMS: atom_id res chain seq x y z
N GLN A 1 0.01 29.37 18.29
CA GLN A 1 -0.50 28.49 19.37
C GLN A 1 -2.02 28.63 19.49
N ARG A 2 -2.77 28.20 18.46
CA ARG A 2 -4.26 28.12 18.49
C ARG A 2 -4.88 27.35 17.29
N TYR A 3 -4.24 26.28 16.83
CA TYR A 3 -4.84 25.41 15.78
C TYR A 3 -4.55 23.90 15.95
N ALA A 4 -3.87 23.47 17.02
CA ALA A 4 -3.46 22.06 17.18
C ALA A 4 -4.26 21.26 18.22
N ASP A 5 -5.12 21.90 19.02
CA ASP A 5 -5.76 21.23 20.18
C ASP A 5 -7.19 20.72 19.92
N THR A 6 -7.65 20.69 18.67
CA THR A 6 -9.01 20.21 18.32
C THR A 6 -9.03 18.85 17.63
N ALA A 7 -7.93 18.08 17.66
CA ALA A 7 -7.86 16.76 17.03
C ALA A 7 -8.27 15.59 17.96
N GLY A 8 -8.73 15.89 19.18
CA GLY A 8 -9.10 14.87 20.16
C GLY A 8 -10.57 14.42 20.14
N PHE A 9 -11.49 15.17 19.52
CA PHE A 9 -12.93 14.91 19.62
C PHE A 9 -13.69 15.58 18.45
N LEU A 10 -13.50 15.11 17.22
CA LEU A 10 -14.53 15.27 16.17
C LEU A 10 -15.54 14.13 16.28
N SER A 11 -16.11 13.92 17.47
CA SER A 11 -17.29 13.10 17.66
C SER A 11 -18.51 14.01 17.67
N GLY A 12 -19.33 13.99 16.63
CA GLY A 12 -20.72 14.43 16.77
C GLY A 12 -21.36 15.12 15.57
N VAL A 13 -20.60 15.59 14.58
CA VAL A 13 -21.19 16.11 13.34
C VAL A 13 -21.00 15.06 12.25
N PRO A 14 -22.07 14.37 11.82
CA PRO A 14 -21.97 13.44 10.69
C PRO A 14 -21.57 14.23 9.45
N LEU A 15 -20.45 13.87 8.82
CA LEU A 15 -20.08 14.42 7.53
C LEU A 15 -21.10 13.94 6.49
N GLY A 16 -21.64 14.88 5.73
CA GLY A 16 -22.56 14.61 4.63
C GLY A 16 -21.87 14.65 3.28
N ARG A 17 -22.58 14.22 2.23
CA ARG A 17 -22.07 14.31 0.84
C ARG A 17 -21.62 15.72 0.44
N ALA A 18 -22.20 16.76 1.04
CA ALA A 18 -21.79 18.15 0.81
C ALA A 18 -20.37 18.46 1.31
N ASP A 19 -19.84 17.68 2.25
CA ASP A 19 -18.51 17.88 2.84
C ASP A 19 -17.39 17.19 2.04
N ARG A 20 -17.73 16.33 1.07
CA ARG A 20 -16.79 15.52 0.28
C ARG A 20 -15.62 16.34 -0.25
N ASP A 21 -15.90 17.46 -0.92
CA ASP A 21 -14.86 18.26 -1.56
C ASP A 21 -13.95 18.96 -0.53
N LEU A 22 -14.50 19.37 0.61
CA LEU A 22 -13.72 19.95 1.69
C LEU A 22 -12.78 18.91 2.28
N VAL A 23 -13.31 17.73 2.60
CA VAL A 23 -12.55 16.61 3.17
C VAL A 23 -11.49 16.12 2.19
N ALA A 24 -11.82 16.01 0.89
CA ALA A 24 -10.87 15.65 -0.16
C ALA A 24 -9.70 16.64 -0.23
N ARG A 25 -9.96 17.95 -0.13
CA ARG A 25 -8.90 18.97 -0.06
C ARG A 25 -8.05 18.83 1.20
N CYS A 26 -8.64 18.51 2.35
CA CYS A 26 -7.89 18.25 3.58
C CYS A 26 -6.98 17.01 3.44
N VAL A 27 -7.51 15.92 2.90
CA VAL A 27 -6.78 14.66 2.70
C VAL A 27 -5.68 14.78 1.64
N ALA A 28 -5.79 15.71 0.70
CA ALA A 28 -4.73 15.97 -0.29
C ALA A 28 -3.55 16.78 0.28
N ARG A 29 -3.65 17.37 1.48
CA ARG A 29 -2.64 18.26 2.05
C ARG A 29 -1.70 17.56 3.01
N ASP A 30 -0.39 17.60 2.72
CA ASP A 30 0.66 16.97 3.53
C ASP A 30 0.75 17.52 4.97
N ASP A 31 0.27 18.74 5.22
CA ASP A 31 0.31 19.41 6.53
C ASP A 31 -0.90 19.14 7.42
N VAL A 32 -1.85 18.32 6.97
CA VAL A 32 -3.05 17.94 7.73
C VAL A 32 -2.87 16.56 8.36
N GLU A 33 -3.09 16.47 9.68
CA GLU A 33 -3.17 15.22 10.44
C GLU A 33 -4.49 14.50 10.11
N LEU A 34 -4.44 13.21 9.75
CA LEU A 34 -5.58 12.48 9.21
C LEU A 34 -6.18 11.44 10.16
N THR A 35 -5.53 11.10 11.28
CA THR A 35 -5.99 10.05 12.20
C THR A 35 -7.40 10.31 12.70
N GLY A 36 -7.71 11.56 13.07
CA GLY A 36 -9.06 11.95 13.49
C GLY A 36 -10.10 12.06 12.36
N LEU A 37 -9.67 12.09 11.10
CA LEU A 37 -10.52 12.27 9.92
C LEU A 37 -10.75 10.97 9.16
N ALA A 38 -9.87 9.97 9.31
CA ALA A 38 -9.81 8.79 8.45
C ALA A 38 -11.12 8.00 8.40
N GLY A 39 -11.73 7.74 9.56
CA GLY A 39 -13.01 7.03 9.64
C GLY A 39 -14.15 7.78 8.95
N ALA A 40 -14.30 9.07 9.23
CA ALA A 40 -15.36 9.88 8.64
C ALA A 40 -15.17 10.10 7.14
N ALA A 41 -13.92 10.23 6.68
CA ALA A 41 -13.56 10.27 5.26
C ALA A 41 -13.92 8.96 4.55
N PHE A 42 -13.64 7.82 5.17
CA PHE A 42 -14.02 6.53 4.61
C PHE A 42 -15.54 6.33 4.57
N GLU A 43 -16.30 6.81 5.56
CA GLU A 43 -17.77 6.75 5.53
C GLU A 43 -18.37 7.56 4.36
N LEU A 44 -17.80 8.74 4.08
CA LEU A 44 -18.19 9.52 2.91
C LEU A 44 -18.00 8.73 1.62
N LEU A 45 -16.82 8.13 1.44
CA LEU A 45 -16.52 7.27 0.28
C LEU A 45 -17.47 6.08 0.25
N ALA A 46 -17.64 5.35 1.35
CA ALA A 46 -18.50 4.17 1.44
C ALA A 46 -19.98 4.45 1.14
N SER A 47 -20.41 5.72 1.24
CA SER A 47 -21.76 6.15 0.85
C SER A 47 -21.95 6.39 -0.65
N GLU A 48 -20.86 6.45 -1.42
CA GLU A 48 -20.86 6.60 -2.88
C GLU A 48 -21.10 5.24 -3.55
N SER A 49 -21.87 5.19 -4.66
CA SER A 49 -22.33 3.93 -5.26
C SER A 49 -21.17 3.00 -5.66
N GLY A 50 -20.10 3.54 -6.25
CA GLY A 50 -18.96 2.74 -6.68
C GLY A 50 -18.21 2.09 -5.52
N PHE A 51 -18.03 2.82 -4.43
CA PHE A 51 -17.43 2.29 -3.21
C PHE A 51 -18.36 1.35 -2.45
N ALA A 52 -19.66 1.67 -2.37
CA ALA A 52 -20.65 0.81 -1.74
C ALA A 52 -20.65 -0.59 -2.37
N GLY A 53 -20.60 -0.67 -3.71
CA GLY A 53 -20.49 -1.93 -4.44
C GLY A 53 -19.20 -2.70 -4.11
N LEU A 54 -18.05 -2.02 -4.04
CA LEU A 54 -16.78 -2.65 -3.66
C LEU A 54 -16.78 -3.15 -2.22
N VAL A 55 -17.31 -2.35 -1.29
CA VAL A 55 -17.42 -2.72 0.13
C VAL A 55 -18.32 -3.93 0.29
N GLU A 56 -19.47 -3.94 -0.38
CA GLU A 56 -20.38 -5.09 -0.37
C GLU A 56 -19.70 -6.34 -0.97
N ALA A 57 -19.09 -6.22 -2.15
CA ALA A 57 -18.40 -7.32 -2.81
C ALA A 57 -17.25 -7.89 -1.96
N SER A 58 -16.53 -7.04 -1.21
CA SER A 58 -15.44 -7.46 -0.31
C SER A 58 -15.89 -8.35 0.84
N GLY A 59 -17.18 -8.28 1.21
CA GLY A 59 -17.78 -9.13 2.24
C GLY A 59 -18.35 -10.45 1.72
N ARG A 60 -18.31 -10.70 0.40
CA ARG A 60 -18.92 -11.88 -0.24
C ARG A 60 -17.86 -12.92 -0.60
N THR A 61 -17.24 -12.79 -1.78
CA THR A 61 -16.20 -13.71 -2.27
C THR A 61 -15.16 -12.92 -3.04
N ILE A 62 -13.98 -13.52 -3.24
CA ILE A 62 -12.90 -12.87 -3.99
C ILE A 62 -13.28 -12.66 -5.46
N GLU A 63 -14.05 -13.58 -6.05
CA GLU A 63 -14.54 -13.49 -7.43
C GLU A 63 -15.54 -12.35 -7.60
N SER A 64 -16.45 -12.17 -6.62
CA SER A 64 -17.37 -11.04 -6.60
C SER A 64 -16.61 -9.72 -6.52
N PHE A 65 -15.57 -9.66 -5.69
CA PHE A 65 -14.74 -8.46 -5.59
C PHE A 65 -13.97 -8.20 -6.89
N ALA A 66 -13.35 -9.22 -7.49
CA ALA A 66 -12.60 -9.09 -8.73
C ALA A 66 -13.49 -8.60 -9.90
N ALA A 67 -14.73 -9.10 -9.98
CA ALA A 67 -15.72 -8.61 -10.95
C ALA A 67 -16.07 -7.13 -10.71
N GLN A 68 -16.33 -6.74 -9.46
CA GLN A 68 -16.65 -5.35 -9.13
C GLN A 68 -15.45 -4.42 -9.37
N MET A 69 -14.25 -4.80 -8.95
CA MET A 69 -13.00 -4.07 -9.12
C MET A 69 -12.73 -3.73 -10.58
N THR A 70 -12.98 -4.66 -11.49
CA THR A 70 -12.71 -4.50 -12.93
C THR A 70 -13.83 -3.79 -13.69
N SER A 71 -15.00 -3.61 -13.08
CA SER A 71 -16.06 -2.77 -13.65
C SER A 71 -15.61 -1.31 -13.75
N ASP A 72 -16.19 -0.55 -14.68
CA ASP A 72 -15.83 0.87 -14.83
C ASP A 72 -16.14 1.69 -13.57
N GLU A 73 -17.24 1.38 -12.88
CA GLU A 73 -17.60 2.06 -11.63
C GLU A 73 -16.65 1.70 -10.48
N GLY A 74 -16.28 0.43 -10.34
CA GLY A 74 -15.34 -0.02 -9.31
C GLY A 74 -13.91 0.48 -9.56
N HIS A 75 -13.46 0.48 -10.81
CA HIS A 75 -12.17 1.07 -11.18
C HIS A 75 -12.16 2.58 -10.96
N ALA A 76 -13.23 3.30 -11.32
CA ALA A 76 -13.35 4.73 -11.07
C ALA A 76 -13.30 5.05 -9.56
N ALA A 77 -13.97 4.24 -8.73
CA ALA A 77 -13.90 4.36 -7.28
C ALA A 77 -12.47 4.11 -6.75
N LEU A 78 -11.82 3.02 -7.14
CA LEU A 78 -10.44 2.73 -6.69
C LEU A 78 -9.39 3.71 -7.24
N SER A 79 -9.72 4.46 -8.28
CA SER A 79 -8.88 5.51 -8.87
C SER A 79 -9.25 6.91 -8.41
N ASP A 80 -10.27 7.05 -7.55
CA ASP A 80 -10.70 8.34 -7.03
C ASP A 80 -9.56 8.99 -6.23
N SER A 81 -9.27 10.26 -6.54
CA SER A 81 -8.14 10.95 -5.93
C SER A 81 -8.31 11.14 -4.42
N PHE A 82 -9.54 11.28 -3.91
CA PHE A 82 -9.79 11.36 -2.47
C PHE A 82 -9.48 10.04 -1.77
N PHE A 83 -9.91 8.91 -2.34
CA PHE A 83 -9.53 7.58 -1.83
C PHE A 83 -8.02 7.32 -1.89
N LEU A 84 -7.37 7.59 -3.02
CA LEU A 84 -5.93 7.35 -3.20
C LEU A 84 -5.10 8.14 -2.18
N HIS A 85 -5.44 9.42 -1.95
CA HIS A 85 -4.76 10.22 -0.94
C HIS A 85 -5.05 9.73 0.49
N LEU A 86 -6.26 9.26 0.77
CA LEU A 86 -6.63 8.75 2.10
C LEU A 86 -5.78 7.51 2.44
N ILE A 87 -5.84 6.47 1.62
CA ILE A 87 -5.21 5.18 1.93
C ILE A 87 -3.68 5.25 1.90
N SER A 88 -3.10 6.18 1.14
CA SER A 88 -1.65 6.26 1.03
C SER A 88 -0.98 7.08 2.14
N ARG A 89 -1.77 7.65 3.06
CA ARG A 89 -1.30 8.57 4.09
C ARG A 89 -1.72 8.22 5.51
N THR A 90 -2.78 7.42 5.70
CA THR A 90 -3.26 7.06 7.03
C THR A 90 -3.91 5.68 7.06
N VAL A 91 -3.83 5.04 8.23
CA VAL A 91 -4.59 3.81 8.50
C VAL A 91 -6.03 4.18 8.78
N ILE A 92 -6.97 3.55 8.07
CA ILE A 92 -8.41 3.74 8.28
C ILE A 92 -8.86 2.75 9.37
N PRO A 93 -9.31 3.21 10.56
CA PRO A 93 -9.73 2.33 11.64
C PRO A 93 -11.17 1.81 11.42
N ASP A 94 -11.40 1.16 10.28
CA ASP A 94 -12.71 0.61 9.90
C ASP A 94 -12.58 -0.84 9.36
N PRO A 95 -13.29 -1.82 9.95
CA PRO A 95 -13.23 -3.21 9.49
C PRO A 95 -13.67 -3.42 8.03
N ARG A 96 -14.55 -2.57 7.48
CA ARG A 96 -14.93 -2.61 6.05
C ARG A 96 -13.78 -2.16 5.17
N ALA A 97 -13.04 -1.13 5.58
CA ALA A 97 -11.85 -0.68 4.85
C ALA A 97 -10.77 -1.76 4.82
N GLU A 98 -10.51 -2.42 5.96
CA GLU A 98 -9.57 -3.54 6.05
C GLU A 98 -9.97 -4.68 5.10
N ARG A 99 -11.25 -5.10 5.12
CA ARG A 99 -11.75 -6.14 4.21
C ARG A 99 -11.63 -5.74 2.74
N LEU A 100 -12.02 -4.50 2.39
CA LEU A 100 -11.92 -3.98 1.04
C LEU A 100 -10.48 -4.00 0.53
N LEU A 101 -9.53 -3.51 1.33
CA LEU A 101 -8.12 -3.43 0.94
C LEU A 101 -7.44 -4.80 0.89
N THR A 102 -7.84 -5.71 1.78
CA THR A 102 -7.39 -7.12 1.75
C THR A 102 -7.91 -7.81 0.48
N ALA A 103 -9.19 -7.64 0.15
CA ALA A 103 -9.79 -8.19 -1.07
C ALA A 103 -9.16 -7.58 -2.32
N PHE A 104 -8.90 -6.26 -2.32
CA PHE A 104 -8.22 -5.59 -3.43
C PHE A 104 -6.83 -6.15 -3.67
N ARG A 105 -6.03 -6.28 -2.61
CA ARG A 105 -4.68 -6.84 -2.69
C ARG A 105 -4.69 -8.24 -3.30
N ARG A 106 -5.56 -9.11 -2.79
CA ARG A 106 -5.68 -10.50 -3.25
C ARG A 106 -6.18 -10.60 -4.69
N ALA A 107 -7.25 -9.88 -5.04
CA ALA A 107 -7.83 -9.93 -6.38
C ALA A 107 -6.84 -9.42 -7.43
N ALA A 108 -6.05 -8.40 -7.08
CA ALA A 108 -4.98 -7.90 -7.93
C ALA A 108 -3.89 -8.97 -8.14
N LEU A 109 -3.46 -9.66 -7.08
CA LEU A 109 -2.47 -10.73 -7.19
C LEU A 109 -2.97 -11.91 -8.03
N GLU A 110 -4.18 -12.40 -7.76
CA GLU A 110 -4.78 -13.51 -8.52
C GLU A 110 -4.93 -13.17 -10.01
N ARG A 111 -5.25 -11.90 -10.32
CA ARG A 111 -5.44 -11.46 -11.70
C ARG A 111 -4.13 -11.25 -12.46
N TRP A 112 -3.11 -10.66 -11.82
CA TRP A 112 -1.95 -10.13 -12.55
C TRP A 112 -0.61 -10.75 -12.15
N ALA A 113 -0.61 -11.86 -11.41
CA ALA A 113 0.61 -12.61 -11.12
C ALA A 113 1.35 -13.06 -12.39
N ASP A 114 0.61 -13.42 -13.45
CA ASP A 114 1.18 -13.96 -14.69
C ASP A 114 1.42 -12.91 -15.78
N GLU A 115 0.52 -11.95 -15.97
CA GLU A 115 0.67 -10.90 -16.99
C GLU A 115 -0.02 -9.59 -16.58
N PHE A 116 0.57 -8.46 -16.95
CA PHE A 116 -0.06 -7.14 -16.89
C PHE A 116 -0.01 -6.57 -18.31
N GLY A 117 -1.16 -6.49 -18.99
CA GLY A 117 -1.18 -5.78 -20.28
C GLY A 117 -0.82 -4.30 -20.08
N ASP A 118 -0.02 -3.69 -20.96
CA ASP A 118 0.47 -2.31 -20.81
C ASP A 118 -0.62 -1.27 -20.50
N VAL A 119 -1.80 -1.41 -21.12
CA VAL A 119 -2.96 -0.54 -20.88
C VAL A 119 -3.51 -0.74 -19.47
N GLU A 120 -3.67 -1.99 -19.03
CA GLU A 120 -4.11 -2.30 -17.67
C GLU A 120 -3.07 -1.84 -16.63
N ALA A 121 -1.78 -2.05 -16.90
CA ALA A 121 -0.72 -1.65 -16.01
C ALA A 121 -0.74 -0.13 -15.74
N LYS A 122 -0.91 0.69 -16.79
CA LYS A 122 -1.09 2.14 -16.63
C LYS A 122 -2.37 2.47 -15.86
N ARG A 123 -3.47 1.78 -16.16
CA ARG A 123 -4.78 1.96 -15.53
C ARG A 123 -4.77 1.68 -14.02
N TRP A 124 -3.91 0.76 -13.58
CA TRP A 124 -3.88 0.27 -12.19
C TRP A 124 -2.66 0.74 -11.38
N LEU A 125 -1.70 1.44 -11.99
CA LEU A 125 -0.48 1.88 -11.32
C LEU A 125 -0.76 2.72 -10.06
N ALA A 126 -1.57 3.78 -10.17
CA ALA A 126 -1.86 4.66 -9.05
C ALA A 126 -2.64 3.95 -7.92
N PRO A 127 -3.73 3.19 -8.18
CA PRO A 127 -4.40 2.37 -7.17
C PRO A 127 -3.48 1.38 -6.45
N LEU A 128 -2.63 0.67 -7.20
CA LEU A 128 -1.69 -0.30 -6.60
C LEU A 128 -0.61 0.38 -5.78
N ALA A 129 -0.08 1.53 -6.24
CA ALA A 129 0.90 2.28 -5.48
C ALA A 129 0.33 2.81 -4.16
N ALA A 130 -0.92 3.28 -4.17
CA ALA A 130 -1.62 3.73 -2.97
C ALA A 130 -1.89 2.56 -1.99
N LEU A 131 -2.29 1.39 -2.51
CA LEU A 131 -2.46 0.18 -1.72
C LEU A 131 -1.13 -0.30 -1.10
N ALA A 132 -0.03 -0.25 -1.84
CA ALA A 132 1.29 -0.62 -1.36
C ALA A 132 1.76 0.30 -0.22
N LEU A 133 1.52 1.60 -0.35
CA LEU A 133 1.76 2.57 0.72
C LEU A 133 0.91 2.24 1.96
N GLN A 134 -0.36 1.89 1.77
CA GLN A 134 -1.23 1.49 2.87
C GLN A 134 -0.75 0.22 3.59
N CYS A 135 -0.30 -0.78 2.83
CA CYS A 135 0.28 -2.01 3.39
C CYS A 135 1.59 -1.72 4.14
N PHE A 136 2.38 -0.74 3.69
CA PHE A 136 3.56 -0.30 4.42
C PHE A 136 3.20 0.46 5.71
N LEU A 137 2.20 1.34 5.65
CA LEU A 137 1.73 2.13 6.80
C LEU A 137 1.14 1.26 7.91
N ASN A 138 0.44 0.19 7.55
CA ASN A 138 -0.16 -0.74 8.51
C ASN A 138 0.76 -1.92 8.89
N GLU A 139 2.06 -1.84 8.57
CA GLU A 139 3.05 -2.88 8.83
C GLU A 139 2.68 -4.26 8.28
N TYR A 140 1.98 -4.29 7.14
CA TYR A 140 1.51 -5.50 6.46
C TYR A 140 0.54 -6.33 7.30
N ALA A 141 -0.33 -5.68 8.08
CA ALA A 141 -1.30 -6.33 8.97
C ALA A 141 -2.36 -7.17 8.25
N PHE A 142 -2.56 -6.99 6.94
CA PHE A 142 -3.53 -7.77 6.17
C PHE A 142 -3.09 -9.24 6.06
N VAL A 143 -3.99 -10.17 6.36
CA VAL A 143 -3.74 -11.61 6.31
C VAL A 143 -3.28 -12.03 4.92
N GLN A 144 -2.19 -12.80 4.86
CA GLN A 144 -1.69 -13.45 3.66
C GLN A 144 -1.99 -14.95 3.73
N GLU A 145 -2.60 -15.49 2.69
CA GLU A 145 -2.88 -16.92 2.58
C GLU A 145 -1.71 -17.68 1.96
N ALA A 146 -1.54 -18.94 2.34
CA ALA A 146 -0.45 -19.79 1.84
C ALA A 146 -0.46 -19.94 0.31
N ALA A 147 -1.64 -19.90 -0.32
CA ALA A 147 -1.80 -20.00 -1.77
C ALA A 147 -1.17 -18.82 -2.54
N GLU A 148 -1.03 -17.66 -1.90
CA GLU A 148 -0.48 -16.45 -2.54
C GLU A 148 1.03 -16.57 -2.80
N GLY A 149 1.74 -17.44 -2.09
CA GLY A 149 3.20 -17.58 -2.23
C GLY A 149 3.65 -17.95 -3.65
N ALA A 150 2.94 -18.84 -4.32
CA ALA A 150 3.26 -19.24 -5.70
C ALA A 150 2.95 -18.14 -6.73
N LEU A 151 1.93 -17.33 -6.49
CA LEU A 151 1.60 -16.16 -7.31
C LEU A 151 2.65 -15.07 -7.16
N LEU A 152 3.07 -14.80 -5.92
CA LEU A 152 4.10 -13.82 -5.60
C LEU A 152 5.46 -14.19 -6.19
N ALA A 153 5.84 -15.47 -6.15
CA ALA A 153 7.08 -15.93 -6.77
C ALA A 153 7.08 -15.68 -8.29
N ARG A 154 5.94 -15.92 -8.97
CA ARG A 154 5.78 -15.66 -10.41
C ARG A 154 5.85 -14.17 -10.72
N LEU A 155 5.15 -13.34 -9.95
CA LEU A 155 5.19 -11.88 -10.08
C LEU A 155 6.61 -11.34 -9.87
N ALA A 156 7.31 -11.79 -8.82
CA ALA A 156 8.68 -11.38 -8.52
C ALA A 156 9.65 -11.76 -9.64
N ALA A 157 9.55 -12.98 -10.17
CA ALA A 157 10.41 -13.44 -11.27
C ALA A 157 10.29 -12.55 -12.52
N ARG A 158 9.08 -12.04 -12.82
CA ARG A 158 8.82 -11.16 -13.97
C ARG A 158 9.34 -9.74 -13.78
N THR A 159 9.27 -9.21 -12.56
CA THR A 159 9.95 -7.93 -12.25
C THR A 159 11.46 -8.03 -12.38
N GLY A 160 11.99 -9.25 -12.52
CA GLY A 160 13.32 -9.66 -12.98
C GLY A 160 13.81 -9.01 -14.28
N ASP A 161 12.94 -8.60 -15.20
CA ASP A 161 13.33 -7.86 -16.42
C ASP A 161 13.77 -6.43 -16.07
N THR A 162 14.73 -5.87 -16.80
CA THR A 162 15.32 -4.54 -16.58
C THR A 162 14.61 -3.43 -17.36
N LYS A 163 13.48 -3.71 -18.02
CA LYS A 163 12.76 -2.69 -18.79
C LYS A 163 11.90 -1.81 -17.90
N ALA A 164 12.05 -0.51 -18.05
CA ALA A 164 11.19 0.50 -17.44
C ALA A 164 9.87 0.65 -18.21
N THR A 165 8.93 -0.29 -18.02
CA THR A 165 7.59 -0.26 -18.60
C THR A 165 6.52 -0.01 -17.54
N ALA A 166 5.29 0.30 -17.98
CA ALA A 166 4.14 0.41 -17.09
C ALA A 166 3.86 -0.91 -16.38
N GLU A 167 3.98 -2.02 -17.10
CA GLU A 167 3.90 -3.38 -16.55
C GLU A 167 4.86 -3.59 -15.39
N THR A 168 6.15 -3.26 -15.56
CA THR A 168 7.14 -3.37 -14.48
C THR A 168 6.77 -2.50 -13.28
N GLY A 169 6.28 -1.28 -13.49
CA GLY A 169 5.86 -0.37 -12.42
C GLY A 169 4.66 -0.91 -11.63
N ALA A 170 3.63 -1.38 -12.33
CA ALA A 170 2.44 -1.95 -11.70
C ALA A 170 2.76 -3.24 -10.96
N ALA A 171 3.63 -4.09 -11.52
CA ALA A 171 4.09 -5.31 -10.86
C ALA A 171 4.90 -4.99 -9.59
N LEU A 172 5.78 -3.99 -9.62
CA LEU A 172 6.51 -3.53 -8.43
C LEU A 172 5.56 -2.95 -7.37
N ALA A 173 4.57 -2.15 -7.77
CA ALA A 173 3.55 -1.65 -6.85
C ALA A 173 2.78 -2.81 -6.19
N LEU A 174 2.39 -3.82 -6.95
CA LEU A 174 1.71 -5.00 -6.42
C LEU A 174 2.60 -5.81 -5.46
N LEU A 175 3.88 -6.01 -5.76
CA LEU A 175 4.84 -6.61 -4.81
C LEU A 175 4.96 -5.79 -3.52
N GLY A 176 4.97 -4.46 -3.64
CA GLY A 176 5.01 -3.52 -2.52
C GLY A 176 3.82 -3.63 -1.56
N CYS A 177 2.73 -4.29 -1.95
CA CYS A 177 1.58 -4.60 -1.09
C CYS A 177 1.83 -5.80 -0.14
N TYR A 178 2.84 -6.61 -0.42
CA TYR A 178 3.14 -7.83 0.35
C TYR A 178 4.44 -7.73 1.16
N TRP A 179 5.40 -6.91 0.71
CA TRP A 179 6.61 -6.61 1.48
C TRP A 179 7.21 -5.26 1.10
N PRO A 180 8.09 -4.68 1.95
CA PRO A 180 8.77 -3.44 1.62
C PRO A 180 9.69 -3.67 0.43
N LEU A 181 9.52 -2.84 -0.62
CA LEU A 181 10.43 -2.80 -1.75
C LEU A 181 11.84 -2.45 -1.27
N ARG A 182 12.84 -3.17 -1.76
CA ARG A 182 14.23 -3.00 -1.35
C ARG A 182 15.07 -2.35 -2.44
N ASP A 183 16.15 -1.72 -2.02
CA ASP A 183 17.17 -1.21 -2.93
C ASP A 183 17.64 -2.32 -3.87
N ASP A 184 17.98 -3.53 -3.44
CA ASP A 184 18.43 -4.59 -4.37
C ASP A 184 17.37 -5.03 -5.39
N GLU A 185 16.08 -4.84 -5.09
CA GLU A 185 14.99 -5.07 -6.05
C GLU A 185 14.89 -3.94 -7.09
N LEU A 186 15.47 -2.77 -6.82
CA LEU A 186 15.41 -1.55 -7.64
C LEU A 186 16.76 -0.99 -8.12
N ALA A 187 17.87 -1.34 -7.49
CA ALA A 187 19.22 -0.76 -7.57
C ALA A 187 20.17 -1.63 -8.39
N GLY A 188 19.74 -2.83 -8.77
CA GLY A 188 20.23 -3.51 -9.98
C GLY A 188 19.41 -3.16 -11.23
N ARG A 189 18.44 -2.25 -11.13
CA ARG A 189 17.42 -1.95 -12.14
C ARG A 189 17.33 -0.43 -12.38
N PRO A 190 16.64 -0.01 -13.44
CA PRO A 190 16.19 1.38 -13.63
C PRO A 190 15.20 1.86 -12.54
N GLY A 191 15.48 1.76 -11.24
CA GLY A 191 14.58 2.28 -10.20
C GLY A 191 14.34 3.79 -10.33
N ALA A 192 15.40 4.54 -10.65
CA ALA A 192 15.29 5.95 -11.00
C ALA A 192 14.68 6.15 -12.40
N ASP A 193 15.08 5.35 -13.40
CA ASP A 193 14.57 5.55 -14.77
C ASP A 193 13.11 5.13 -14.93
N ILE A 194 12.62 4.16 -14.13
CA ILE A 194 11.21 3.73 -14.15
C ILE A 194 10.32 4.77 -13.47
N VAL A 195 10.76 5.35 -12.34
CA VAL A 195 10.06 6.48 -11.73
C VAL A 195 9.99 7.65 -12.71
N ALA A 196 11.12 8.03 -13.32
CA ALA A 196 11.17 9.11 -14.30
C ALA A 196 10.35 8.82 -15.57
N ARG A 197 10.31 7.56 -16.03
CA ARG A 197 9.57 7.16 -17.23
C ARG A 197 8.06 7.12 -17.02
N LEU A 198 7.63 6.62 -15.86
CA LEU A 198 6.21 6.46 -15.57
C LEU A 198 5.56 7.79 -15.17
N ASP A 199 6.31 8.68 -14.52
CA ASP A 199 5.85 10.03 -14.11
C ASP A 199 4.53 9.99 -13.33
N ASP A 200 4.34 8.95 -12.52
CA ASP A 200 3.17 8.79 -11.64
C ASP A 200 3.51 9.28 -10.22
N PRO A 201 2.80 10.27 -9.66
CA PRO A 201 3.08 10.81 -8.33
C PRO A 201 2.90 9.79 -7.20
N GLY A 202 1.94 8.86 -7.33
CA GLY A 202 1.68 7.82 -6.34
C GLY A 202 2.82 6.81 -6.30
N PHE A 203 3.26 6.33 -7.47
CA PHE A 203 4.39 5.42 -7.62
C PHE A 203 5.71 6.06 -7.18
N THR A 204 5.93 7.34 -7.53
CA THR A 204 7.09 8.10 -7.07
C THR A 204 7.14 8.16 -5.54
N ARG A 205 5.99 8.42 -4.89
CA ARG A 205 5.89 8.42 -3.42
C ARG A 205 6.15 7.03 -2.83
N LEU A 206 5.64 5.97 -3.47
CA LEU A 206 5.88 4.59 -3.07
C LEU A 206 7.39 4.27 -3.03
N VAL A 207 8.09 4.53 -4.14
CA VAL A 207 9.54 4.28 -4.24
C VAL A 207 10.29 5.11 -3.21
N ARG A 208 9.99 6.41 -3.09
CA ARG A 208 10.62 7.25 -2.05
C ARG A 208 10.44 6.67 -0.65
N ARG A 209 9.20 6.29 -0.28
CA ARG A 209 8.86 5.86 1.08
C ARG A 209 9.44 4.50 1.44
N GLN A 210 9.29 3.51 0.58
CA GLN A 210 9.71 2.14 0.90
C GLN A 210 11.22 1.93 0.70
N VAL A 211 11.86 2.73 -0.15
CA VAL A 211 13.21 2.47 -0.65
C VAL A 211 14.17 3.55 -0.16
N SER A 212 14.01 4.80 -0.63
CA SER A 212 14.96 5.88 -0.32
C SER A 212 14.96 6.26 1.16
N GLU A 213 13.78 6.49 1.74
CA GLU A 213 13.62 6.85 3.15
C GLU A 213 14.08 5.69 4.06
N ARG A 214 13.76 4.45 3.68
CA ARG A 214 14.20 3.26 4.42
C ARG A 214 15.71 3.03 4.37
N ALA A 215 16.36 3.26 3.23
CA ALA A 215 17.81 3.18 3.09
C ALA A 215 18.48 4.23 4.00
N GLU A 216 17.92 5.44 4.03
CA GLU A 216 18.38 6.51 4.91
C GLU A 216 18.18 6.18 6.39
N GLU A 217 17.02 5.64 6.78
CA GLU A 217 16.77 5.15 8.14
C GLU A 217 17.79 4.09 8.57
N LEU A 218 18.10 3.14 7.68
CA LEU A 218 19.12 2.11 7.94
C LEU A 218 20.52 2.71 8.07
N ARG A 219 20.86 3.70 7.25
CA ARG A 219 22.13 4.42 7.30
C ARG A 219 22.27 5.21 8.60
N ILE A 220 21.22 5.94 9.01
CA ILE A 220 21.16 6.66 10.29
C ILE A 220 21.28 5.67 11.44
N ALA A 221 20.51 4.59 11.44
CA ALA A 221 20.54 3.57 12.48
C ALA A 221 21.92 2.91 12.63
N ALA A 222 22.66 2.71 11.54
CA ALA A 222 24.03 2.21 11.58
C ALA A 222 25.05 3.23 12.11
N ALA A 223 24.78 4.53 11.94
CA ALA A 223 25.63 5.62 12.42
C ALA A 223 25.36 6.02 13.88
N LEU A 224 24.20 5.65 14.44
CA LEU A 224 23.86 5.95 15.83
C LEU A 224 24.74 5.14 16.80
N PRO A 225 25.50 5.80 17.70
CA PRO A 225 26.26 5.11 18.74
C PRO A 225 25.32 4.31 19.64
N ALA A 226 25.69 3.07 19.98
CA ALA A 226 24.96 2.31 20.98
C ALA A 226 25.21 2.92 22.38
N ILE A 227 24.31 3.78 22.84
CA ILE A 227 24.43 4.52 24.12
C ILE A 227 24.39 3.57 25.33
N THR A 228 23.78 2.39 25.19
CA THR A 228 23.81 1.31 26.18
C THR A 228 24.12 -0.02 25.50
N PRO A 229 25.09 -0.80 26.00
CA PRO A 229 25.19 -2.19 25.58
C PRO A 229 23.87 -2.88 25.91
N VAL A 230 23.27 -3.54 24.93
CA VAL A 230 22.07 -4.36 25.15
C VAL A 230 22.50 -5.59 25.96
N ALA A 231 22.52 -5.44 27.28
CA ALA A 231 22.90 -6.46 28.24
C ALA A 231 21.82 -7.54 28.38
N ASP A 232 20.57 -7.22 28.05
CA ASP A 232 19.43 -8.10 28.28
C ASP A 232 19.30 -9.20 27.20
N ALA A 233 19.16 -10.44 27.68
CA ALA A 233 19.10 -11.65 26.84
C ALA A 233 17.83 -11.69 25.98
N THR A 234 16.75 -11.06 26.45
CA THR A 234 15.45 -10.93 25.78
C THR A 234 15.54 -10.06 24.51
N SER A 235 16.26 -8.93 24.58
CA SER A 235 16.48 -8.03 23.45
C SER A 235 17.38 -8.65 22.36
N ARG A 236 18.33 -9.51 22.75
CA ARG A 236 19.15 -10.28 21.80
C ARG A 236 18.34 -11.37 21.09
N ALA A 237 17.41 -12.02 21.79
CA ALA A 237 16.51 -13.01 21.22
C ALA A 237 15.54 -12.39 20.21
N SER A 238 14.99 -11.21 20.51
CA SER A 238 14.13 -10.46 19.60
C SER A 238 14.85 -10.10 18.28
N ARG A 239 16.08 -9.54 18.34
CA ARG A 239 16.90 -9.26 17.15
C ARG A 239 17.29 -10.51 16.36
N ARG A 240 17.54 -11.64 17.02
CA ARG A 240 17.79 -12.94 16.34
C ARG A 240 16.55 -13.46 15.64
N ASN A 241 15.36 -13.26 16.21
CA ASN A 241 14.10 -13.72 15.63
C ASN A 241 13.72 -12.91 14.39
N THR A 242 13.88 -11.58 14.42
CA THR A 242 13.67 -10.71 13.25
C THR A 242 14.62 -11.06 12.09
N ARG A 243 15.88 -11.44 12.39
CA ARG A 243 16.82 -11.96 11.38
C ARG A 243 16.43 -13.35 10.85
N ARG A 244 15.84 -14.22 11.67
CA ARG A 244 15.43 -15.58 11.28
C ARG A 244 14.18 -15.61 10.39
N ILE A 245 13.22 -14.74 10.65
CA ILE A 245 12.03 -14.56 9.79
C ILE A 245 12.47 -13.99 8.42
N ARG A 246 13.48 -13.11 8.40
CA ARG A 246 14.13 -12.57 7.18
C ARG A 246 14.80 -13.60 6.27
N ILE A 247 15.25 -14.74 6.80
CA ILE A 247 15.98 -15.77 6.02
C ILE A 247 15.03 -16.83 5.46
N ARG A 248 13.88 -17.10 6.11
CA ARG A 248 12.92 -18.11 5.63
C ARG A 248 12.08 -17.66 4.44
N GLY A 249 11.98 -16.36 4.17
CA GLY A 249 11.32 -15.82 2.97
C GLY A 249 12.15 -15.88 1.69
N GLY A 250 13.40 -16.37 1.73
CA GLY A 250 14.33 -16.36 0.60
C GLY A 250 14.93 -17.72 0.21
N ALA A 251 14.40 -18.83 0.73
CA ALA A 251 14.95 -20.15 0.43
C ALA A 251 13.85 -21.17 0.18
N HIS A 252 13.29 -21.18 -1.04
CA HIS A 252 12.76 -22.38 -1.69
C HIS A 252 12.93 -22.24 -3.21
N CYS A 253 14.10 -22.67 -3.69
CA CYS A 253 14.30 -23.10 -5.06
C CYS A 253 14.83 -24.53 -4.95
N PRO A 254 14.09 -25.57 -5.37
CA PRO A 254 14.67 -26.87 -5.63
C PRO A 254 15.16 -26.95 -7.08
N ALA A 255 16.15 -27.81 -7.26
CA ALA A 255 16.97 -28.01 -8.47
C ALA A 255 16.18 -28.31 -9.75
#